data_AF-A0A9E6VSX0-F1
#
_entry.id   AF-A0A9E6VSX0-F1
#
_cell.length_a   1.000
_cell.length_b   1.000
_cell.length_c   1.000
_cell.angle_alpha   90.00
_cell.angle_beta   90.00
_cell.angle_gamma   90.00
#
_symmetry.space_group_name_H-M   'P 1'
#
loop_
_entity.id
_entity.type
_entity.pdbx_description
1 polymer ?
#
loop_
_entity_poly.entity_id
_entity_poly.type
_entity_poly.pdbx_seq_one_letter_code
_entity_poly.pdbx_strand_id
1 'polypeptide(L)'
;MSNYEPITSMELEKCHVILLRENLVENKMKEGVHIEVQDVSLIKHANKTITAGRSYAVLVSSSDFNSVSDDARKLSASPEFVERTVAKALLVHNTATKLVGNTYILVNRPAIPTRMFTCREEAIGWLEEKLKEQ
;
A
#
# COMPACT_ATOMS: atom_id res chain seq x y z
N MET A 1 -11.88 6.94 -18.01
CA MET A 1 -11.05 5.73 -18.20
C MET A 1 -9.65 6.08 -17.72
N SER A 2 -9.22 5.55 -16.58
CA SER A 2 -7.95 5.94 -15.95
C SER A 2 -6.79 5.23 -16.67
N ASN A 3 -5.92 5.99 -17.35
CA ASN A 3 -4.86 5.52 -18.26
C ASN A 3 -3.61 5.01 -17.51
N TYR A 4 -3.73 3.90 -16.80
CA TYR A 4 -2.58 3.25 -16.15
C TYR A 4 -2.50 1.78 -16.55
N GLU A 5 -2.03 1.51 -17.78
CA GLU A 5 -1.61 0.15 -18.10
C GLU A 5 -0.40 -0.24 -17.24
N PRO A 6 -0.41 -1.43 -16.64
CA PRO A 6 0.65 -1.89 -15.76
C PRO A 6 1.90 -2.24 -16.57
N ILE A 7 3.09 -1.91 -16.04
CA ILE A 7 4.38 -2.35 -16.62
C ILE A 7 4.53 -3.85 -16.45
N THR A 8 4.26 -4.33 -15.23
CA THR A 8 4.26 -5.74 -14.85
C THR A 8 3.44 -5.93 -13.58
N SER A 9 3.11 -7.17 -13.23
CA SER A 9 2.37 -7.47 -12.01
C SER A 9 2.68 -8.87 -11.47
N MET A 10 2.37 -9.09 -10.19
CA MET A 10 2.51 -10.36 -9.49
C MET A 10 1.23 -10.67 -8.72
N GLU A 11 0.67 -11.86 -8.93
CA GLU A 11 -0.48 -12.36 -8.18
C GLU A 11 -0.03 -13.06 -6.89
N LEU A 12 -0.55 -12.61 -5.75
CA LEU A 12 -0.45 -13.30 -4.46
C LEU A 12 -1.84 -13.81 -4.07
N GLU A 13 -1.90 -14.65 -3.04
CA GLU A 13 -3.16 -15.22 -2.56
C GLU A 13 -4.21 -14.12 -2.25
N LYS A 14 -3.84 -13.12 -1.45
CA LYS A 14 -4.75 -12.05 -0.97
C LYS A 14 -4.55 -10.67 -1.62
N CYS A 15 -3.57 -10.51 -2.50
CA CYS A 15 -3.19 -9.22 -3.08
C CYS A 15 -2.69 -9.37 -4.51
N HIS A 16 -3.05 -8.44 -5.39
CA HIS A 16 -2.42 -8.26 -6.69
C HIS A 16 -1.43 -7.10 -6.62
N VAL A 17 -0.15 -7.36 -6.84
CA VAL A 17 0.92 -6.37 -6.79
C VAL A 17 1.22 -5.89 -8.20
N ILE A 18 1.08 -4.59 -8.44
CA ILE A 18 1.10 -4.02 -9.79
C ILE A 18 2.15 -2.92 -9.85
N LEU A 19 3.09 -3.00 -10.78
CA LEU A 19 4.02 -1.91 -11.06
C LEU A 19 3.37 -0.93 -12.05
N LEU A 20 2.88 0.19 -11.55
CA LEU A 20 2.23 1.22 -12.37
C LEU A 20 3.26 2.03 -13.17
N ARG A 21 4.41 2.34 -12.54
CA ARG A 21 5.56 3.08 -13.08
C ARG A 21 6.84 2.59 -12.41
N GLU A 22 8.01 2.99 -12.91
CA GLU A 22 9.33 2.50 -12.50
C GLU A 22 9.52 2.30 -10.97
N ASN A 23 8.97 3.20 -10.14
CA ASN A 23 9.04 3.11 -8.67
C ASN A 23 7.68 3.34 -7.96
N LEU A 24 6.57 3.15 -8.67
CA LEU A 24 5.22 3.30 -8.11
C LEU A 24 4.49 1.96 -8.18
N VAL A 25 4.24 1.38 -7.01
CA VAL A 25 3.58 0.08 -6.86
C VAL A 25 2.17 0.27 -6.32
N GLU A 26 1.21 -0.46 -6.88
CA GLU A 26 -0.10 -0.65 -6.28
C GLU A 26 -0.22 -2.04 -5.67
N ASN A 27 -0.64 -2.07 -4.41
CA ASN A 27 -1.08 -3.27 -3.71
C ASN A 27 -2.59 -3.28 -3.68
N LYS A 28 -3.18 -4.00 -4.64
CA LYS A 28 -4.62 -4.15 -4.76
C LYS A 28 -5.08 -5.35 -3.94
N MET A 29 -5.68 -5.07 -2.78
CA MET A 29 -6.22 -6.12 -1.92
C MET A 29 -7.43 -6.76 -2.58
N LYS A 30 -7.48 -8.09 -2.62
CA LYS A 30 -8.65 -8.83 -3.08
C LYS A 30 -9.83 -8.59 -2.13
N GLU A 31 -11.04 -8.86 -2.60
CA GLU A 31 -12.28 -8.62 -1.84
C GLU A 31 -12.44 -9.61 -0.67
N GLY A 32 -12.95 -9.13 0.46
CA GLY A 32 -13.27 -9.95 1.63
C GLY A 32 -12.07 -10.58 2.34
N VAL A 33 -10.85 -10.12 2.07
CA VAL A 33 -9.65 -10.75 2.65
C VAL A 33 -9.38 -10.28 4.08
N HIS A 34 -8.89 -11.20 4.90
CA HIS A 34 -8.29 -10.89 6.19
C HIS A 34 -6.77 -10.93 6.07
N ILE A 35 -6.11 -9.78 6.26
CA ILE A 35 -4.65 -9.63 6.14
C ILE A 35 -3.97 -9.91 7.48
N GLU A 36 -3.03 -10.84 7.47
CA GLU A 36 -2.24 -11.25 8.62
C GLU A 36 -0.76 -10.90 8.44
N VAL A 37 0.06 -11.18 9.46
CA VAL A 37 1.49 -10.81 9.50
C VAL A 37 2.28 -11.41 8.32
N GLN A 38 1.98 -12.66 7.97
CA GLN A 38 2.62 -13.34 6.84
C GLN A 38 2.28 -12.67 5.51
N ASP A 39 1.02 -12.26 5.31
CA ASP A 39 0.58 -11.56 4.10
C ASP A 39 1.32 -10.23 3.93
N VAL A 40 1.45 -9.47 5.02
CA VAL A 40 2.19 -8.19 5.02
C VAL A 40 3.65 -8.40 4.60
N SER A 41 4.28 -9.47 5.07
CA SER A 41 5.66 -9.83 4.73
C SER A 41 5.79 -10.28 3.27
N LEU A 42 4.86 -11.09 2.78
CA LEU A 42 4.81 -11.53 1.38
C LEU A 42 4.60 -10.36 0.42
N ILE A 43 3.68 -9.44 0.75
CA ILE A 43 3.44 -8.23 -0.02
C ILE A 43 4.70 -7.34 -0.05
N LYS A 44 5.38 -7.16 1.09
CA LYS A 44 6.65 -6.40 1.15
C LYS A 44 7.72 -7.00 0.26
N HIS A 45 7.87 -8.33 0.30
CA HIS A 45 8.82 -9.05 -0.53
C HIS A 45 8.48 -8.89 -2.02
N ALA A 46 7.21 -9.06 -2.41
CA ALA A 46 6.77 -8.85 -3.79
C ALA A 46 7.02 -7.41 -4.27
N ASN A 47 6.72 -6.40 -3.44
CA ASN A 47 7.01 -5.00 -3.76
C ASN A 47 8.51 -4.76 -4.00
N LYS A 48 9.38 -5.38 -3.19
CA LYS A 48 10.83 -5.26 -3.36
C LYS A 48 11.31 -5.97 -4.62
N THR A 49 10.74 -7.14 -4.93
CA THR A 49 11.10 -7.92 -6.12
C THR A 49 10.68 -7.20 -7.40
N ILE A 50 9.43 -6.70 -7.46
CA ILE A 50 8.89 -6.03 -8.64
C ILE A 50 9.59 -4.70 -8.94
N THR A 51 10.19 -4.06 -7.93
CA THR A 51 10.99 -2.82 -8.08
C THR A 51 12.49 -3.09 -8.23
N ALA A 52 12.91 -4.35 -8.35
CA ALA A 52 14.32 -4.76 -8.36
C ALA A 52 15.14 -4.18 -7.18
N GLY A 53 14.51 -4.05 -6.01
CA GLY A 53 15.12 -3.55 -4.78
C GLY A 53 15.32 -2.03 -4.69
N ARG A 54 14.88 -1.27 -5.69
CA ARG A 54 14.91 0.21 -5.68
C ARG A 54 13.95 0.77 -4.64
N SER A 55 14.14 2.03 -4.26
CA SER A 55 13.18 2.76 -3.42
C SER A 55 11.87 2.98 -4.19
N TYR A 56 10.73 2.84 -3.52
CA TYR A 56 9.41 2.88 -4.16
C TYR A 56 8.33 3.51 -3.27
N ALA A 57 7.31 4.04 -3.91
CA ALA A 57 6.09 4.50 -3.28
C ALA A 57 4.98 3.45 -3.47
N VAL A 58 4.06 3.36 -2.51
CA VAL A 58 3.00 2.35 -2.52
C VAL A 58 1.63 2.99 -2.45
N LEU A 59 0.78 2.69 -3.44
CA LEU A 59 -0.66 2.83 -3.33
C LEU A 59 -1.25 1.53 -2.77
N VAL A 60 -2.04 1.60 -1.71
CA VAL A 60 -2.81 0.46 -1.19
C VAL A 60 -4.27 0.71 -1.53
N SER A 61 -4.82 -0.11 -2.44
CA SER A 61 -6.24 -0.08 -2.78
C SER A 61 -6.97 -1.21 -2.05
N SER A 62 -7.91 -0.80 -1.20
CA SER A 62 -8.74 -1.73 -0.43
C SER A 62 -10.08 -1.95 -1.14
N SER A 63 -10.57 -3.18 -1.07
CA SER A 63 -11.91 -3.55 -1.53
C SER A 63 -12.87 -3.62 -0.34
N ASP A 64 -14.17 -3.77 -0.61
CA ASP A 64 -15.17 -3.93 0.43
C ASP A 64 -14.89 -5.19 1.28
N PHE A 65 -15.31 -5.15 2.54
CA PHE A 65 -15.19 -6.23 3.52
C PHE A 65 -13.76 -6.67 3.91
N ASN A 66 -12.73 -5.92 3.52
CA ASN A 66 -11.37 -6.21 3.92
C ASN A 66 -11.11 -5.87 5.38
N SER A 67 -10.31 -6.70 6.05
CA SER A 67 -9.85 -6.47 7.42
C SER A 67 -8.36 -6.79 7.54
N VAL A 68 -7.72 -6.25 8.58
CA VAL A 68 -6.29 -6.44 8.85
C VAL A 68 -6.14 -6.77 10.31
N SER A 69 -5.40 -7.82 10.67
CA SER A 69 -5.14 -8.16 12.06
C SER A 69 -4.35 -7.06 12.78
N ASP A 70 -4.49 -6.98 14.10
CA ASP A 70 -3.82 -5.94 14.88
C ASP A 70 -2.29 -6.03 14.77
N ASP A 71 -1.75 -7.25 14.79
CA ASP A 71 -0.31 -7.47 14.68
C ASP A 71 0.22 -7.19 13.28
N ALA A 72 -0.58 -7.45 12.23
CA ALA A 72 -0.26 -7.04 10.86
C ALA A 72 -0.21 -5.51 10.73
N ARG A 73 -1.15 -4.78 11.36
CA ARG A 73 -1.12 -3.30 11.38
C ARG A 73 0.09 -2.76 12.14
N LYS A 74 0.44 -3.36 13.30
CA LYS A 74 1.63 -2.97 14.08
C LYS A 74 2.92 -3.18 13.30
N LEU A 75 3.11 -4.37 12.69
CA LEU A 75 4.27 -4.64 11.85
C LEU A 75 4.33 -3.66 10.68
N SER A 76 3.22 -3.42 9.98
CA SER A 76 3.23 -2.50 8.84
C SER A 76 3.55 -1.04 9.21
N ALA A 77 3.41 -0.67 10.48
CA ALA A 77 3.70 0.67 11.00
C ALA A 77 5.10 0.81 11.59
N SER A 78 5.82 -0.29 11.81
CA SER A 78 7.08 -0.27 12.55
C SER A 78 8.26 0.28 11.74
N PRO A 79 9.31 0.81 12.39
CA PRO A 79 10.49 1.36 11.71
C PRO A 79 11.21 0.35 10.80
N GLU A 80 11.31 -0.91 11.23
CA GLU A 80 11.94 -1.97 10.44
C GLU A 80 11.19 -2.25 9.12
N PHE A 81 9.89 -1.93 9.07
CA PHE A 81 9.07 -2.15 7.88
C PHE A 81 9.16 -1.04 6.84
N VAL A 82 9.87 0.07 7.14
CA VAL A 82 10.14 1.15 6.18
C VAL A 82 10.93 0.60 4.99
N GLU A 83 12.06 -0.06 5.24
CA GLU A 83 13.01 -0.56 4.23
C GLU A 83 13.25 0.43 3.07
N ARG A 84 12.69 0.14 1.88
CA ARG A 84 12.80 0.91 0.63
C ARG A 84 11.53 1.70 0.31
N THR A 85 10.54 1.73 1.20
CA THR A 85 9.26 2.40 0.97
C THR A 85 9.34 3.87 1.36
N VAL A 86 9.24 4.76 0.37
CA VAL A 86 9.38 6.22 0.57
C VAL A 86 8.09 6.85 1.09
N ALA A 87 6.94 6.33 0.67
CA ALA A 87 5.62 6.82 1.04
C ALA A 87 4.55 5.75 0.79
N LYS A 88 3.43 5.87 1.53
CA LYS A 88 2.27 4.99 1.40
C LYS A 88 0.98 5.80 1.28
N ALA A 89 0.19 5.55 0.26
CA ALA A 89 -1.15 6.12 0.12
C ALA A 89 -2.20 5.04 0.36
N LEU A 90 -3.16 5.30 1.26
CA LEU A 90 -4.30 4.41 1.50
C LEU A 90 -5.50 4.93 0.72
N LEU A 91 -5.94 4.20 -0.31
CA LEU A 91 -7.15 4.52 -1.05
C LEU A 91 -8.35 3.85 -0.37
N VAL A 92 -9.26 4.69 0.15
CA VAL A 92 -10.45 4.26 0.90
C VAL A 92 -11.71 4.70 0.17
N HIS A 93 -12.71 3.80 0.14
CA HIS A 93 -13.94 4.01 -0.62
C HIS A 93 -15.20 4.04 0.25
N ASN A 94 -15.11 3.57 1.51
CA ASN A 94 -16.25 3.45 2.40
C ASN A 94 -15.87 3.79 3.86
N THR A 95 -16.87 3.89 4.75
CA THR A 95 -16.68 4.26 6.16
C THR A 95 -15.83 3.24 6.93
N ALA A 96 -15.94 1.94 6.61
CA ALA A 96 -15.21 0.88 7.29
C ALA A 96 -13.70 0.93 6.97
N THR A 97 -13.34 1.01 5.69
CA THR A 97 -11.95 1.18 5.22
C THR A 97 -11.34 2.48 5.73
N LYS A 98 -12.14 3.55 5.82
CA LYS A 98 -11.72 4.82 6.44
C LYS A 98 -11.39 4.68 7.93
N LEU A 99 -12.18 3.91 8.69
CA LEU A 99 -11.91 3.64 10.10
C LEU A 99 -10.61 2.85 10.29
N VAL A 100 -10.41 1.79 9.50
CA VAL A 100 -9.17 1.00 9.53
C VAL A 100 -7.95 1.87 9.18
N GLY A 101 -8.06 2.70 8.13
CA GLY A 101 -7.02 3.64 7.73
C GLY A 101 -6.71 4.69 8.81
N ASN A 102 -7.72 5.24 9.46
CA ASN A 102 -7.55 6.17 10.58
C ASN A 102 -6.85 5.53 11.77
N THR A 103 -7.24 4.30 12.14
CA THR A 103 -6.56 3.56 13.22
C THR A 103 -5.08 3.38 12.91
N TYR A 104 -4.74 2.97 11.68
CA TYR A 104 -3.36 2.83 11.25
C TYR A 104 -2.58 4.16 11.37
N ILE A 105 -3.12 5.27 10.87
CA ILE A 105 -2.42 6.56 10.87
C ILE A 105 -2.30 7.14 12.30
N LEU A 106 -3.40 7.17 13.06
CA LEU A 106 -3.49 7.91 14.32
C LEU A 106 -3.00 7.10 15.52
N VAL A 107 -3.28 5.80 15.54
CA VAL A 107 -2.97 4.91 16.66
C VAL A 107 -1.62 4.24 16.45
N ASN A 108 -1.42 3.58 15.30
CA ASN A 108 -0.18 2.86 15.02
C ASN A 108 0.99 3.80 14.65
N ARG A 109 0.71 5.01 14.14
CA ARG A 109 1.70 6.06 13.80
C ARG A 109 2.85 5.52 12.94
N PRO A 110 2.57 5.17 11.68
CA PRO A 110 3.52 4.48 10.84
C PRO A 110 4.78 5.31 10.61
N ALA A 111 5.94 4.64 10.68
CA ALA A 111 7.23 5.26 10.37
C ALA A 111 7.34 5.69 8.89
N ILE A 112 6.61 5.02 7.99
CA ILE A 112 6.48 5.42 6.60
C ILE A 112 5.52 6.62 6.51
N PRO A 113 5.91 7.72 5.83
CA PRO A 113 4.99 8.81 5.50
C PRO A 113 3.72 8.25 4.84
N THR A 114 2.60 8.33 5.56
CA THR A 114 1.33 7.71 5.13
C THR A 114 0.22 8.75 5.06
N ARG A 115 -0.53 8.75 3.96
CA ARG A 115 -1.72 9.58 3.80
C ARG A 115 -2.90 8.78 3.23
N MET A 116 -4.10 9.13 3.65
CA MET A 116 -5.34 8.52 3.16
C MET A 116 -5.99 9.41 2.10
N PHE A 117 -6.57 8.78 1.08
CA PHE A 117 -7.19 9.44 -0.06
C PHE A 117 -8.50 8.74 -0.43
N THR A 118 -9.42 9.50 -1.03
CA THR A 118 -10.65 8.98 -1.65
C THR A 118 -10.60 9.06 -3.18
N CYS A 119 -9.65 9.81 -3.73
CA CYS A 119 -9.40 9.97 -5.16
C CYS A 119 -8.08 9.27 -5.51
N ARG A 120 -8.11 8.36 -6.49
CA ARG A 120 -6.94 7.59 -6.90
C ARG A 120 -5.88 8.48 -7.53
N GLU A 121 -6.29 9.39 -8.40
CA GLU A 121 -5.41 10.29 -9.13
C GLU A 121 -4.67 11.24 -8.16
N GLU A 122 -5.34 11.76 -7.14
CA GLU A 122 -4.70 12.56 -6.08
C GLU A 122 -3.70 11.74 -5.25
N ALA A 123 -4.04 10.49 -4.93
CA ALA A 123 -3.14 9.59 -4.22
C ALA A 123 -1.86 9.34 -5.01
N ILE A 124 -2.00 9.05 -6.30
CA ILE A 124 -0.87 8.85 -7.22
C ILE A 124 -0.02 10.12 -7.32
N GLY A 125 -0.65 11.28 -7.54
CA GLY A 125 0.07 12.56 -7.63
C GLY A 125 0.93 12.84 -6.39
N TRP A 126 0.36 12.62 -5.19
CA TRP A 126 1.11 12.78 -3.94
C TRP A 126 2.28 11.78 -3.80
N LEU A 127 2.09 10.53 -4.23
CA LEU A 127 3.18 9.53 -4.20
C LEU A 127 4.30 9.89 -5.18
N GLU A 128 3.97 10.44 -6.34
CA GLU A 128 4.96 10.92 -7.32
C GLU A 128 5.75 12.13 -6.80
N GLU A 129 5.11 13.05 -6.08
CA GLU A 129 5.81 14.13 -5.38
C GLU A 129 6.80 13.56 -4.36
N LYS A 130 6.38 12.58 -3.55
CA LYS A 130 7.25 11.93 -2.55
C LYS A 130 8.44 11.20 -3.17
N LEU A 131 8.28 10.62 -4.36
CA LEU A 131 9.38 9.99 -5.09
C LEU A 131 10.42 10.99 -5.60
N LYS A 132 10.04 12.24 -5.89
CA LYS A 132 10.94 13.30 -6.36
C LYS A 132 11.75 13.96 -5.24
N GLU A 133 11.30 13.82 -4.00
CA GLU A 133 11.97 14.37 -2.80
C GLU A 133 13.12 13.49 -2.29
N GLN A 134 13.38 12.33 -2.91
CA GLN A 134 14.40 11.34 -2.52
C GLN A 134 15.60 11.37 -3.49
#